data_AF-A0A6S7H976-F1
#
_entry.id   AF-A0A6S7H976-F1
#
_cell.length_a   1.000
_cell.length_b   1.000
_cell.length_c   1.000
_cell.angle_alpha   90.00
_cell.angle_beta   90.00
_cell.angle_gamma   90.00
#
_symmetry.space_group_name_H-M   'P 1'
#
loop_
_entity.id
_entity.type
_entity.pdbx_description
1 polymer ?
#
loop_
_entity_poly.entity_id
_entity_poly.type
_entity_poly.pdbx_seq_one_letter_code
_entity_poly.pdbx_strand_id
1 'polypeptide(L)'
;MTLRLTEEKAKKLMNLITKALQSPNNIQIREIARIIGHMVSSFPAVKYGPLYYRNLEHDKTSALKQSKGNYGGHMNISKNSERELNWWLHNVNTSFNTIEIPPVDVVIYSDASLQGWGAALGEQSTGGGWAQSEKNHINILELKAALFASKSFASEVKGKHVKIMIDNSSTVFIINNTGTSHNDTCNSIALETREFCIQNQIRPTATHLPGSCIVVADRESRTLYKDAEWMLNPKDLASALE
;
A
#
# COMPACT_ATOMS: atom_id res chain seq x y z
N MET A 1 -6.69 -23.00 -7.65
CA MET A 1 -6.12 -23.66 -6.43
C MET A 1 -5.72 -22.64 -5.35
N THR A 2 -5.95 -22.92 -4.06
CA THR A 2 -5.59 -22.03 -2.93
C THR A 2 -4.51 -22.63 -2.02
N LEU A 3 -3.63 -21.79 -1.48
CA LEU A 3 -2.59 -22.15 -0.53
C LEU A 3 -2.92 -21.58 0.85
N ARG A 4 -2.82 -22.40 1.89
CA ARG A 4 -3.12 -22.05 3.29
C ARG A 4 -1.97 -22.46 4.20
N LEU A 5 -1.84 -21.77 5.32
CA LEU A 5 -0.88 -22.13 6.35
C LEU A 5 -1.42 -23.36 7.10
N THR A 6 -0.54 -24.27 7.53
CA THR A 6 -0.97 -25.38 8.39
C THR A 6 -1.40 -24.85 9.75
N GLU A 7 -2.38 -25.50 10.38
CA GLU A 7 -2.87 -25.08 11.70
C GLU A 7 -1.77 -25.00 12.74
N GLU A 8 -0.82 -25.94 12.72
CA GLU A 8 0.32 -25.96 13.65
C GLU A 8 1.18 -24.70 13.51
N LYS A 9 1.51 -24.30 12.26
CA LYS A 9 2.29 -23.09 12.00
C LYS A 9 1.52 -21.83 12.38
N ALA A 10 0.21 -21.78 12.11
CA ALA A 10 -0.65 -20.67 12.50
C ALA A 10 -0.72 -20.52 14.03
N LYS A 11 -1.02 -21.62 14.76
CA LYS A 11 -1.06 -21.66 16.23
C LYS A 11 0.29 -21.23 16.83
N LYS A 12 1.40 -21.72 16.28
CA LYS A 12 2.75 -21.32 16.72
C LYS A 12 2.98 -19.82 16.56
N LEU A 13 2.66 -19.25 15.40
CA LEU A 13 2.81 -17.81 15.15
C LEU A 13 1.91 -17.00 16.09
N MET A 14 0.64 -17.38 16.26
CA MET A 14 -0.27 -16.70 17.18
C MET A 14 0.25 -16.70 18.61
N ASN A 15 0.73 -17.85 19.11
CA ASN A 15 1.28 -17.94 20.46
C ASN A 15 2.49 -17.03 20.67
N LEU A 16 3.36 -16.88 19.66
CA LEU A 16 4.49 -15.95 19.72
C LEU A 16 4.01 -14.49 19.76
N ILE A 17 3.04 -14.14 18.92
CA ILE A 17 2.47 -12.79 18.88
C ILE A 17 1.78 -12.45 20.20
N THR A 18 0.95 -13.35 20.74
CA THR A 18 0.26 -13.13 22.02
C THR A 18 1.24 -12.90 23.16
N LYS A 19 2.33 -13.67 23.23
CA LYS A 19 3.39 -13.46 24.22
C LYS A 19 4.06 -12.10 24.06
N ALA A 20 4.30 -11.65 22.82
CA ALA A 20 4.90 -10.35 22.58
C ALA A 20 3.99 -9.20 23.01
N LEU A 21 2.68 -9.33 22.78
CA LEU A 21 1.67 -8.33 23.16
C LEU A 21 1.40 -8.27 24.67
N GLN A 22 1.80 -9.28 25.45
CA GLN A 22 1.72 -9.23 26.92
C GLN A 22 2.76 -8.31 27.56
N SER A 23 3.86 -8.01 26.86
CA SER A 23 4.94 -7.15 27.35
C SER A 23 5.48 -6.25 26.24
N PRO A 24 4.62 -5.38 25.67
CA PRO A 24 4.96 -4.62 24.46
C PRO A 24 6.05 -3.57 24.71
N ASN A 25 6.24 -3.13 25.96
CA ASN A 25 7.22 -2.11 26.34
C ASN A 25 8.57 -2.70 26.81
N ASN A 26 8.75 -4.02 26.75
CA ASN A 26 10.00 -4.63 27.18
C ASN A 26 10.19 -6.02 26.58
N ILE A 27 10.42 -6.08 25.26
CA ILE A 27 10.65 -7.33 24.56
C ILE A 27 12.05 -7.40 23.97
N GLN A 28 12.67 -8.58 24.02
CA GLN A 28 13.96 -8.79 23.37
C GLN A 28 13.83 -8.66 21.85
N ILE A 29 14.79 -7.99 21.21
CA ILE A 29 14.80 -7.82 19.76
C ILE A 29 14.81 -9.18 19.04
N ARG A 30 15.47 -10.19 19.61
CA ARG A 30 15.47 -11.58 19.11
C ARG A 30 14.07 -12.18 19.00
N GLU A 31 13.19 -11.88 19.95
CA GLU A 31 11.83 -12.41 19.98
C GLU A 31 10.99 -11.84 18.84
N ILE A 32 11.12 -10.53 18.59
CA ILE A 32 10.50 -9.86 17.45
C ILE A 32 11.07 -10.38 16.13
N ALA A 33 12.40 -10.54 16.02
CA ALA A 33 13.03 -11.12 14.83
C ALA A 33 12.51 -12.54 14.53
N ARG A 34 12.26 -13.35 15.56
CA ARG A 34 11.65 -14.68 15.42
C ARG A 34 10.22 -14.61 14.89
N ILE A 35 9.41 -13.69 15.41
CA ILE A 35 8.03 -13.45 14.92
C ILE A 35 8.06 -13.07 13.44
N ILE A 36 8.90 -12.11 13.07
CA ILE A 36 9.06 -11.67 11.68
C ILE A 36 9.48 -12.83 10.77
N GLY A 37 10.45 -13.66 11.21
CA GLY A 37 10.86 -14.85 10.44
C GLY A 37 9.69 -15.80 10.16
N HIS A 38 8.83 -16.03 11.16
CA HIS A 38 7.61 -16.82 10.99
C HIS A 38 6.59 -16.15 10.05
N MET A 39 6.38 -14.83 10.17
CA MET A 39 5.51 -14.07 9.25
C MET A 39 6.00 -14.18 7.80
N VAL A 40 7.29 -13.93 7.55
CA VAL A 40 7.90 -13.98 6.21
C VAL A 40 7.76 -15.37 5.60
N SER A 41 8.01 -16.43 6.38
CA SER A 41 7.81 -17.81 5.92
C SER A 41 6.35 -18.15 5.59
N SER A 42 5.40 -17.36 6.11
CA SER A 42 3.96 -17.54 5.92
C SER A 42 3.39 -16.71 4.77
N PHE A 43 4.14 -15.76 4.20
CA PHE A 43 3.67 -14.90 3.11
C PHE A 43 3.09 -15.63 1.90
N PRO A 44 3.64 -16.78 1.44
CA PRO A 44 3.03 -17.53 0.34
C PRO A 44 1.58 -17.95 0.62
N ALA A 45 1.24 -18.20 1.89
CA ALA A 45 -0.07 -18.64 2.34
C ALA A 45 -0.98 -17.50 2.81
N VAL A 46 -0.41 -16.40 3.30
CA VAL A 46 -1.15 -15.28 3.90
C VAL A 46 -1.08 -14.09 2.94
N LYS A 47 -2.06 -14.00 2.03
CA LYS A 47 -2.06 -13.05 0.89
C LYS A 47 -1.71 -11.60 1.26
N TYR A 48 -2.24 -11.11 2.38
CA TYR A 48 -2.02 -9.73 2.84
C TYR A 48 -0.98 -9.63 3.97
N GLY A 49 -0.31 -10.73 4.34
CA GLY A 49 0.74 -10.73 5.36
C GLY A 49 1.87 -9.70 5.09
N PRO A 50 2.36 -9.55 3.84
CA PRO A 50 3.37 -8.54 3.52
C PRO A 50 2.97 -7.08 3.76
N LEU A 51 1.66 -6.80 3.90
CA LEU A 51 1.12 -5.48 4.20
C LEU A 51 1.27 -5.14 5.69
N TYR A 52 1.13 -6.13 6.57
CA TYR A 52 1.02 -5.95 8.01
C TYR A 52 2.24 -6.47 8.76
N TYR A 53 3.46 -6.08 8.37
CA TYR A 53 4.67 -6.41 9.14
C TYR A 53 5.77 -5.33 9.06
N ARG A 54 5.55 -4.27 8.28
CA ARG A 54 6.58 -3.30 7.92
C ARG A 54 6.91 -2.39 9.09
N ASN A 55 5.89 -1.97 9.85
CA ASN A 55 6.11 -1.20 11.07
C ASN A 55 6.89 -2.03 12.10
N LEU A 56 6.55 -3.31 12.24
CA LEU A 56 7.26 -4.21 13.14
C LEU A 56 8.74 -4.40 12.75
N GLU A 57 9.01 -4.56 11.46
CA GLU A 57 10.38 -4.65 10.92
C GLU A 57 11.16 -3.35 11.12
N HIS A 58 10.50 -2.19 10.97
CA HIS A 58 11.07 -0.87 11.22
C HIS A 58 11.43 -0.68 12.70
N ASP A 59 10.52 -0.99 13.63
CA ASP A 59 10.75 -0.91 15.07
C ASP A 59 11.95 -1.80 15.46
N LYS A 60 11.98 -3.04 14.96
CA LYS A 60 13.11 -3.97 15.20
C LYS A 60 14.42 -3.40 14.68
N THR A 61 14.43 -2.88 13.46
CA THR A 61 15.63 -2.31 12.83
C THR A 61 16.15 -1.10 13.61
N SER A 62 15.24 -0.23 14.04
CA SER A 62 15.57 0.95 14.85
C SER A 62 16.15 0.57 16.21
N ALA A 63 15.52 -0.39 16.90
CA ALA A 63 16.00 -0.88 18.19
C ALA A 63 17.35 -1.60 18.07
N LEU A 64 17.57 -2.35 17.00
CA LEU A 64 18.84 -3.03 16.75
C LEU A 64 19.98 -2.04 16.50
N LYS A 65 19.71 -0.96 15.77
CA LYS A 65 20.67 0.16 15.59
C LYS A 65 21.03 0.80 16.94
N GLN A 66 20.02 1.10 17.77
CA GLN A 66 20.23 1.68 19.11
C GLN A 66 20.99 0.72 20.04
N SER A 67 20.74 -0.59 19.91
CA SER A 67 21.41 -1.65 20.66
C SER A 67 22.76 -2.07 20.06
N LYS A 68 23.30 -1.32 19.09
CA LYS A 68 24.59 -1.60 18.41
C LYS A 68 24.69 -3.04 17.86
N GLY A 69 23.59 -3.56 17.31
CA GLY A 69 23.53 -4.92 16.76
C GLY A 69 23.26 -6.03 17.79
N ASN A 70 23.07 -5.71 19.07
CA ASN A 70 22.80 -6.71 20.09
C ASN A 70 21.32 -7.17 20.07
N TYR A 71 21.07 -8.39 19.60
CA TYR A 71 19.74 -9.02 19.61
C TYR A 71 19.21 -9.34 21.02
N GLY A 72 20.06 -9.35 22.05
CA GLY A 72 19.65 -9.45 23.45
C GLY A 72 19.20 -8.11 24.05
N GLY A 73 19.34 -7.01 23.31
CA GLY A 73 18.75 -5.73 23.66
C GLY A 73 17.22 -5.80 23.68
N HIS A 74 16.60 -4.86 24.38
CA HIS A 74 15.15 -4.76 24.49
C HIS A 74 14.61 -3.63 23.62
N MET A 75 13.34 -3.73 23.24
CA MET A 75 12.64 -2.76 22.43
C MET A 75 11.19 -2.61 22.87
N ASN A 76 10.58 -1.52 22.40
CA ASN A 76 9.16 -1.25 22.53
C ASN A 76 8.46 -1.52 21.20
N ILE A 77 7.29 -2.14 21.25
CA ILE A 77 6.40 -2.31 20.10
C ILE A 77 5.61 -1.01 19.95
N SER A 78 5.73 -0.34 18.80
CA SER A 78 4.93 0.86 18.53
C SER A 78 3.44 0.52 18.38
N LYS A 79 2.57 1.52 18.51
CA LYS A 79 1.12 1.34 18.29
C LYS A 79 0.79 0.83 16.88
N ASN A 80 1.57 1.20 15.87
CA ASN A 80 1.37 0.72 14.50
C ASN A 80 1.75 -0.75 14.38
N SER A 81 2.87 -1.16 14.95
CA SER A 81 3.28 -2.57 15.04
C SER A 81 2.30 -3.41 15.84
N GLU A 82 1.73 -2.86 16.91
CA GLU A 82 0.66 -3.53 17.67
C GLU A 82 -0.59 -3.77 16.81
N ARG A 83 -1.00 -2.80 15.99
CA ARG A 83 -2.10 -2.98 15.02
C ARG A 83 -1.80 -4.07 14.00
N GLU A 84 -0.57 -4.11 13.47
CA GLU A 84 -0.12 -5.16 12.56
C GLU A 84 -0.17 -6.55 13.23
N LEU A 85 0.39 -6.69 14.44
CA LEU A 85 0.36 -7.92 15.22
C LEU A 85 -1.08 -8.39 15.50
N ASN A 86 -1.98 -7.47 15.85
CA ASN A 86 -3.39 -7.77 16.02
C ASN A 86 -4.04 -8.22 14.72
N TRP A 87 -3.73 -7.59 13.58
CA TRP A 87 -4.23 -8.05 12.28
C TRP A 87 -3.85 -9.51 12.03
N TRP A 88 -2.60 -9.90 12.32
CA TRP A 88 -2.15 -11.29 12.18
C TRP A 88 -2.93 -12.25 13.08
N LEU A 89 -3.19 -11.91 14.34
CA LEU A 89 -3.98 -12.75 15.25
C LEU A 89 -5.39 -13.04 14.72
N HIS A 90 -6.04 -12.04 14.11
CA HIS A 90 -7.39 -12.18 13.59
C HIS A 90 -7.47 -12.89 12.24
N ASN A 91 -6.42 -12.80 11.42
CA ASN A 91 -6.47 -13.23 10.02
C ASN A 91 -5.69 -14.50 9.70
N VAL A 92 -4.66 -14.88 10.48
CA VAL A 92 -3.73 -15.96 10.09
C VAL A 92 -4.40 -17.31 9.85
N ASN A 93 -5.44 -17.66 10.61
CA ASN A 93 -6.15 -18.94 10.48
C ASN A 93 -7.08 -19.00 9.26
N THR A 94 -7.65 -17.86 8.86
CA THR A 94 -8.64 -17.79 7.79
C THR A 94 -8.03 -17.36 6.46
N SER A 95 -6.86 -16.72 6.50
CA SER A 95 -6.14 -16.24 5.33
C SER A 95 -5.73 -17.40 4.41
N PHE A 96 -5.70 -17.08 3.13
CA PHE A 96 -5.25 -17.95 2.07
C PHE A 96 -4.72 -17.10 0.93
N ASN A 97 -3.96 -17.72 0.03
CA ASN A 97 -3.54 -17.10 -1.22
C ASN A 97 -4.01 -17.94 -2.40
N THR A 98 -4.23 -17.30 -3.55
CA THR A 98 -4.59 -17.99 -4.80
C THR A 98 -3.33 -18.20 -5.62
N ILE A 99 -3.11 -19.43 -6.09
CA ILE A 99 -1.96 -19.75 -6.94
C ILE A 99 -2.17 -19.19 -8.35
N GLU A 100 -3.42 -19.24 -8.82
CA GLU A 100 -3.79 -18.69 -10.12
C GLU A 100 -3.95 -17.18 -10.04
N ILE A 101 -3.34 -16.49 -11.01
CA ILE A 101 -3.59 -15.09 -11.31
C ILE A 101 -4.69 -15.08 -12.36
N PRO A 102 -5.87 -14.50 -12.07
CA PRO A 102 -6.95 -14.41 -13.05
C PRO A 102 -6.51 -13.56 -14.26
N PRO A 103 -7.18 -13.67 -15.41
CA PRO A 103 -6.94 -12.79 -16.54
C PRO A 103 -7.12 -11.31 -16.12
N VAL A 104 -6.49 -10.41 -16.86
CA VAL A 104 -6.64 -8.96 -16.63
C VAL A 104 -7.95 -8.53 -17.24
N ASP A 105 -8.80 -7.90 -16.44
CA ASP A 105 -10.09 -7.38 -16.89
C ASP A 105 -9.96 -5.97 -17.46
N VAL A 106 -9.09 -5.16 -16.84
CA VAL A 106 -8.99 -3.71 -17.11
C VAL A 106 -7.54 -3.26 -17.04
N VAL A 107 -7.14 -2.36 -17.94
CA VAL A 107 -5.81 -1.74 -17.97
C VAL A 107 -5.95 -0.24 -17.74
N ILE A 108 -5.30 0.26 -16.69
CA ILE A 108 -5.20 1.69 -16.37
C ILE A 108 -3.78 2.15 -16.69
N TYR A 109 -3.65 3.37 -17.16
CA TYR A 109 -2.39 4.07 -17.31
C TYR A 109 -2.32 5.18 -16.28
N SER A 110 -1.19 5.33 -15.59
CA SER A 110 -0.97 6.42 -14.65
C SER A 110 0.42 7.01 -14.85
N ASP A 111 0.52 8.31 -14.66
CA ASP A 111 1.77 9.06 -14.75
C ASP A 111 1.78 10.21 -13.73
N ALA A 112 2.95 10.56 -13.24
CA ALA A 112 3.14 11.73 -12.42
C ALA A 112 4.17 12.69 -13.01
N SER A 113 3.89 13.98 -12.85
CA SER A 113 4.88 15.03 -13.05
C SER A 113 5.10 15.79 -11.74
N LEU A 114 6.03 16.75 -11.74
CA LEU A 114 6.17 17.67 -10.61
C LEU A 114 5.00 18.66 -10.47
N GLN A 115 4.15 18.76 -11.50
CA GLN A 115 3.01 19.69 -11.52
C GLN A 115 1.71 19.01 -11.10
N GLY A 116 1.51 17.76 -11.49
CA GLY A 116 0.28 17.03 -11.24
C GLY A 116 0.40 15.54 -11.51
N TRP A 117 -0.74 14.87 -11.49
CA TRP A 117 -0.89 13.47 -11.85
C TRP A 117 -1.91 13.32 -12.97
N GLY A 118 -1.78 12.24 -13.72
CA GLY A 118 -2.68 11.88 -14.78
C GLY A 118 -2.99 10.40 -14.78
N ALA A 119 -4.17 10.06 -15.27
CA ALA A 119 -4.60 8.69 -15.44
C ALA A 119 -5.52 8.54 -16.65
N ALA A 120 -5.47 7.37 -17.28
CA ALA A 120 -6.30 7.04 -18.43
C ALA A 120 -6.82 5.60 -18.34
N LEU A 121 -8.06 5.41 -18.80
CA LEU A 121 -8.76 4.14 -18.86
C LEU A 121 -9.65 4.10 -20.12
N GLY A 122 -9.20 3.39 -21.17
CA GLY A 122 -9.88 3.40 -22.46
C GLY A 122 -9.97 4.83 -23.01
N GLU A 123 -11.19 5.29 -23.29
CA GLU A 123 -11.47 6.67 -23.75
C GLU A 123 -11.60 7.69 -22.61
N GLN A 124 -11.59 7.24 -21.35
CA GLN A 124 -11.68 8.13 -20.20
C GLN A 124 -10.28 8.56 -19.75
N SER A 125 -10.14 9.81 -19.36
CA SER A 125 -8.92 10.34 -18.74
C SER A 125 -9.27 11.30 -17.63
N THR A 126 -8.38 11.39 -16.65
CA THR A 126 -8.50 12.29 -15.51
C THR A 126 -7.12 12.74 -15.08
N GLY A 127 -7.04 13.88 -14.43
CA GLY A 127 -5.80 14.37 -13.84
C GLY A 127 -6.06 15.50 -12.88
N GLY A 128 -5.01 15.98 -12.23
CA GLY A 128 -5.10 17.09 -11.30
C GLY A 128 -3.73 17.60 -10.89
N GLY A 129 -3.66 18.88 -10.52
CA GLY A 129 -2.46 19.47 -9.95
C GLY A 129 -2.19 18.98 -8.53
N TRP A 130 -0.92 18.97 -8.12
CA TRP A 130 -0.56 18.68 -6.73
C TRP A 130 -0.82 19.89 -5.84
N ALA A 131 -1.45 19.68 -4.69
CA ALA A 131 -1.47 20.70 -3.65
C ALA A 131 -0.04 20.96 -3.12
N GLN A 132 0.19 22.13 -2.53
CA GLN A 132 1.52 22.49 -2.02
C GLN A 132 2.02 21.52 -0.93
N SER A 133 1.11 20.96 -0.13
CA SER A 133 1.40 19.91 0.86
C SER A 133 1.70 18.55 0.26
N GLU A 134 1.35 18.33 -1.01
CA GLU A 134 1.49 17.04 -1.69
C GLU A 134 2.79 16.93 -2.49
N LYS A 135 3.44 18.07 -2.79
CA LYS A 135 4.72 18.12 -3.48
C LYS A 135 5.73 17.23 -2.77
N ASN A 136 6.33 16.33 -3.53
CA ASN A 136 7.24 15.34 -2.99
C ASN A 136 8.21 14.85 -4.08
N HIS A 137 9.10 13.94 -3.71
CA HIS A 137 9.97 13.25 -4.66
C HIS A 137 9.15 12.50 -5.71
N ILE A 138 9.62 12.46 -6.97
CA ILE A 138 8.87 11.90 -8.10
C ILE A 138 8.39 10.46 -7.85
N ASN A 139 9.21 9.57 -7.29
CA ASN A 139 8.79 8.21 -6.93
C ASN A 139 7.56 8.15 -5.98
N ILE A 140 7.41 9.12 -5.08
CA ILE A 140 6.25 9.23 -4.19
C ILE A 140 5.04 9.73 -4.97
N LEU A 141 5.24 10.69 -5.86
CA LEU A 141 4.18 11.22 -6.73
C LEU A 141 3.64 10.17 -7.69
N GLU A 142 4.51 9.32 -8.26
CA GLU A 142 4.13 8.19 -9.11
C GLU A 142 3.24 7.18 -8.37
N LEU A 143 3.58 6.85 -7.12
CA LEU A 143 2.74 6.01 -6.27
C LEU A 143 1.38 6.65 -5.97
N LYS A 144 1.37 7.96 -5.70
CA LYS A 144 0.12 8.70 -5.49
C LYS A 144 -0.72 8.76 -6.77
N ALA A 145 -0.11 8.94 -7.93
CA ALA A 145 -0.81 8.93 -9.21
C ALA A 145 -1.50 7.59 -9.45
N ALA A 146 -0.84 6.46 -9.17
CA ALA A 146 -1.45 5.14 -9.26
C ALA A 146 -2.62 4.94 -8.26
N LEU A 147 -2.49 5.47 -7.03
CA LEU A 147 -3.56 5.48 -6.04
C LEU A 147 -4.76 6.30 -6.53
N PHE A 148 -4.52 7.52 -7.01
CA PHE A 148 -5.56 8.42 -7.50
C PHE A 148 -6.24 7.86 -8.75
N ALA A 149 -5.48 7.29 -9.69
CA ALA A 149 -6.03 6.57 -10.82
C ALA A 149 -7.00 5.46 -10.38
N SER A 150 -6.60 4.67 -9.37
CA SER A 150 -7.45 3.60 -8.82
C SER A 150 -8.73 4.14 -8.16
N LYS A 151 -8.64 5.29 -7.48
CA LYS A 151 -9.78 5.95 -6.82
C LYS A 151 -10.72 6.62 -7.82
N SER A 152 -10.19 7.29 -8.83
CA SER A 152 -11.00 7.99 -9.84
C SER A 152 -11.81 7.04 -10.70
N PHE A 153 -11.25 5.88 -11.03
CA PHE A 153 -11.95 4.85 -11.81
C PHE A 153 -12.61 3.78 -10.94
N ALA A 154 -12.93 4.10 -9.67
CA ALA A 154 -13.42 3.14 -8.69
C ALA A 154 -14.63 2.34 -9.20
N SER A 155 -15.58 3.00 -9.88
CA SER A 155 -16.77 2.36 -10.46
C SER A 155 -16.43 1.35 -11.53
N GLU A 156 -15.43 1.64 -12.36
CA GLU A 156 -15.03 0.82 -13.50
C GLU A 156 -14.17 -0.37 -13.07
N VAL A 157 -13.44 -0.25 -11.96
CA VAL A 157 -12.43 -1.23 -11.54
C VAL A 157 -12.87 -2.14 -10.40
N LYS A 158 -13.97 -1.79 -9.71
CA LYS A 158 -14.48 -2.55 -8.56
C LYS A 158 -14.69 -4.03 -8.90
N GLY A 159 -14.16 -4.92 -8.06
CA GLY A 159 -14.27 -6.38 -8.24
C GLY A 159 -13.42 -6.97 -9.36
N LYS A 160 -12.53 -6.18 -9.99
CA LYS A 160 -11.78 -6.60 -11.17
C LYS A 160 -10.28 -6.79 -10.91
N HIS A 161 -9.63 -7.56 -11.78
CA HIS A 161 -8.19 -7.56 -11.94
C HIS A 161 -7.77 -6.38 -12.81
N VAL A 162 -7.10 -5.42 -12.16
CA VAL A 162 -6.61 -4.19 -12.79
C VAL A 162 -5.12 -4.29 -13.00
N LYS A 163 -4.68 -4.12 -14.25
CA LYS A 163 -3.27 -3.88 -14.57
C LYS A 163 -3.03 -2.38 -14.67
N ILE A 164 -2.09 -1.86 -13.88
CA ILE A 164 -1.68 -0.45 -13.89
C ILE A 164 -0.36 -0.34 -14.64
N MET A 165 -0.33 0.45 -15.70
CA MET A 165 0.82 0.72 -16.54
C MET A 165 1.49 2.01 -16.06
N ILE A 166 2.79 1.91 -15.72
CA ILE A 166 3.55 2.97 -15.04
C ILE A 166 4.96 3.00 -15.63
N ASP A 167 5.57 4.17 -15.78
CA ASP A 167 6.94 4.31 -16.28
C ASP A 167 8.02 4.23 -15.18
N ASN A 168 7.61 4.30 -13.92
CA ASN A 168 8.49 4.22 -12.77
C ASN A 168 8.61 2.79 -12.22
N SER A 169 9.78 2.18 -12.42
CA SER A 169 10.08 0.81 -11.98
C SER A 169 9.99 0.63 -10.46
N SER A 170 10.29 1.66 -9.66
CA SER A 170 10.16 1.60 -8.20
C SER A 170 8.70 1.52 -7.79
N THR A 171 7.83 2.30 -8.42
CA THR A 171 6.38 2.27 -8.22
C THR A 171 5.80 0.91 -8.60
N VAL A 172 6.22 0.35 -9.74
CA VAL A 172 5.83 -1.01 -10.16
C VAL A 172 6.22 -2.04 -9.11
N PHE A 173 7.46 -1.98 -8.62
CA PHE A 173 7.93 -2.89 -7.56
C PHE A 173 7.08 -2.76 -6.29
N ILE A 174 6.77 -1.54 -5.87
CA ILE A 174 6.05 -1.26 -4.63
C ILE A 174 4.61 -1.73 -4.70
N ILE A 175 3.92 -1.52 -5.81
CA ILE A 175 2.54 -2.01 -5.98
C ILE A 175 2.54 -3.55 -5.95
N ASN A 176 3.43 -4.20 -6.70
CA ASN A 176 3.46 -5.65 -6.79
C ASN A 176 3.90 -6.33 -5.47
N ASN A 177 4.86 -5.74 -4.75
CA ASN A 177 5.41 -6.31 -3.51
C ASN A 177 4.85 -5.68 -2.24
N THR A 178 3.89 -4.75 -2.36
CA THR A 178 3.18 -4.16 -1.24
C THR A 178 4.13 -3.42 -0.28
N GLY A 179 4.95 -2.51 -0.81
CA GLY A 179 5.86 -1.64 -0.03
C GLY A 179 7.37 -1.88 -0.23
N THR A 180 8.19 -1.05 0.42
CA THR A 180 9.67 -1.07 0.46
C THR A 180 10.23 -1.27 1.87
N SER A 181 11.53 -1.56 1.97
CA SER A 181 12.24 -1.72 3.24
C SER A 181 12.73 -0.41 3.88
N HIS A 182 12.70 0.73 3.16
CA HIS A 182 13.47 1.91 3.55
C HIS A 182 12.73 3.24 3.46
N ASN A 183 11.48 3.27 2.98
CA ASN A 183 10.74 4.52 2.81
C ASN A 183 9.33 4.41 3.41
N ASP A 184 9.16 5.02 4.58
CA ASP A 184 7.90 5.00 5.34
C ASP A 184 6.77 5.74 4.61
N THR A 185 7.07 6.83 3.91
CA THR A 185 6.08 7.55 3.11
C THR A 185 5.55 6.69 1.98
N CYS A 186 6.43 6.01 1.25
CA CYS A 186 6.03 5.05 0.21
C CYS A 186 5.25 3.87 0.81
N ASN A 187 5.64 3.38 1.98
CA ASN A 187 4.94 2.30 2.67
C ASN A 187 3.53 2.72 3.08
N SER A 188 3.36 3.93 3.61
CA SER A 188 2.05 4.48 3.96
C SER A 188 1.13 4.56 2.75
N ILE A 189 1.61 5.10 1.61
CA ILE A 189 0.83 5.18 0.37
C ILE A 189 0.53 3.79 -0.20
N ALA A 190 1.49 2.87 -0.18
CA ALA A 190 1.27 1.49 -0.61
C ALA A 190 0.21 0.79 0.26
N LEU A 191 0.19 1.11 1.56
CA LEU A 191 -0.77 0.57 2.52
C LEU A 191 -2.18 1.11 2.23
N GLU A 192 -2.31 2.43 2.06
CA GLU A 192 -3.57 3.07 1.64
C GLU A 192 -4.08 2.53 0.30
N THR A 193 -3.20 2.38 -0.69
CA THR A 193 -3.55 1.81 -2.01
C THR A 193 -4.07 0.40 -1.88
N ARG A 194 -3.42 -0.43 -1.07
CA ARG A 194 -3.84 -1.81 -0.86
C ARG A 194 -5.15 -1.91 -0.09
N GLU A 195 -5.34 -1.10 0.95
CA GLU A 195 -6.60 -1.06 1.70
C GLU A 195 -7.76 -0.65 0.80
N PHE A 196 -7.59 0.39 -0.01
CA PHE A 196 -8.58 0.80 -0.99
C PHE A 196 -8.92 -0.34 -1.97
N CYS A 197 -7.91 -1.03 -2.49
CA CYS A 197 -8.12 -2.18 -3.37
C CYS A 197 -8.84 -3.33 -2.67
N ILE A 198 -8.49 -3.65 -1.42
CA ILE A 198 -9.14 -4.72 -0.64
C ILE A 198 -10.63 -4.39 -0.43
N GLN A 199 -10.94 -3.15 -0.01
CA GLN A 199 -12.32 -2.69 0.23
C GLN A 199 -13.18 -2.76 -1.04
N ASN A 200 -12.59 -2.49 -2.21
CA ASN A 200 -13.28 -2.52 -3.49
C ASN A 200 -13.13 -3.85 -4.24
N GLN A 201 -12.56 -4.88 -3.62
CA GLN A 201 -12.31 -6.19 -4.23
C GLN A 201 -11.47 -6.12 -5.52
N ILE A 202 -10.62 -5.09 -5.63
CA ILE A 202 -9.71 -4.87 -6.75
C ILE A 202 -8.47 -5.74 -6.54
N ARG A 203 -8.05 -6.44 -7.59
CA ARG A 203 -6.75 -7.11 -7.63
C ARG A 203 -5.79 -6.29 -8.48
N PRO A 204 -4.95 -5.42 -7.89
CA PRO A 204 -4.01 -4.62 -8.68
C PRO A 204 -2.76 -5.43 -9.02
N THR A 205 -2.31 -5.30 -10.26
CA THR A 205 -0.96 -5.66 -10.73
C THR A 205 -0.36 -4.45 -11.43
N ALA A 206 0.94 -4.23 -11.30
CA ALA A 206 1.63 -3.14 -11.99
C ALA A 206 2.60 -3.70 -13.04
N THR A 207 2.76 -3.01 -14.15
CA THR A 207 3.72 -3.34 -15.21
C THR A 207 4.41 -2.08 -15.70
N HIS A 208 5.72 -2.19 -15.91
CA HIS A 208 6.47 -1.07 -16.45
C HIS A 208 6.15 -0.86 -17.93
N LEU A 209 5.90 0.39 -18.33
CA LEU A 209 5.75 0.80 -19.71
C LEU A 209 6.49 2.12 -19.93
N PRO A 210 7.29 2.28 -21.00
CA PRO A 210 7.97 3.54 -21.26
C PRO A 210 6.98 4.72 -21.31
N GLY A 211 7.36 5.87 -20.75
CA GLY A 211 6.49 7.07 -20.73
C GLY A 211 6.03 7.52 -22.12
N SER A 212 6.82 7.25 -23.17
CA SER A 212 6.43 7.49 -24.57
C SER A 212 5.17 6.73 -25.02
N CYS A 213 4.78 5.68 -24.30
CA CYS A 213 3.58 4.89 -24.55
C CYS A 213 2.43 5.26 -23.60
N ILE A 214 2.64 6.17 -22.63
CA ILE A 214 1.65 6.62 -21.63
C ILE A 214 1.16 8.04 -21.96
N VAL A 215 1.09 8.39 -23.24
CA VAL A 215 0.87 9.76 -23.75
C VAL A 215 -0.34 10.48 -23.12
N VAL A 216 -1.45 9.77 -22.90
CA VAL A 216 -2.66 10.39 -22.34
C VAL A 216 -2.45 10.76 -20.88
N ALA A 217 -2.03 9.83 -20.03
CA ALA A 217 -1.80 10.14 -18.61
C ALA A 217 -0.63 11.14 -18.44
N ASP A 218 0.38 11.06 -19.29
CA ASP A 218 1.52 12.00 -19.36
C ASP A 218 1.10 13.43 -19.74
N ARG A 219 0.12 13.58 -20.62
CA ARG A 219 -0.52 14.87 -20.91
C ARG A 219 -1.33 15.36 -19.72
N GLU A 220 -2.15 14.49 -19.12
CA GLU A 220 -3.00 14.85 -17.98
C GLU A 220 -2.16 15.26 -16.76
N SER A 221 -1.01 14.61 -16.51
CA SER A 221 -0.11 14.93 -15.39
C SER A 221 0.56 16.29 -15.50
N ARG A 222 0.63 16.87 -16.71
CA ARG A 222 1.19 18.20 -16.99
C ARG A 222 0.14 19.24 -17.31
N THR A 223 -1.13 18.85 -17.38
CA THR A 223 -2.22 19.78 -17.63
C THR A 223 -2.57 20.49 -16.33
N LEU A 224 -2.30 21.79 -16.29
CA LEU A 224 -2.70 22.65 -15.18
C LEU A 224 -4.16 23.05 -15.36
N TYR A 225 -5.05 22.37 -14.65
CA TYR A 225 -6.44 22.79 -14.48
C TYR A 225 -6.49 24.03 -13.57
N LYS A 226 -6.27 25.22 -14.13
CA LYS A 226 -6.49 26.50 -13.43
C LYS A 226 -7.97 26.71 -13.08
N ASP A 227 -8.85 25.98 -13.74
CA ASP A 227 -10.30 26.15 -13.65
C ASP A 227 -10.93 25.32 -12.53
N ALA A 228 -10.19 24.77 -11.57
CA ALA A 228 -10.78 24.02 -10.43
C ALA A 228 -11.28 24.94 -9.27
N GLU A 229 -11.30 26.26 -9.45
CA GLU A 229 -11.91 27.22 -8.52
C GLU A 229 -13.43 27.34 -8.71
N TRP A 230 -14.15 26.23 -8.93
CA TRP A 230 -15.61 26.25 -8.91
C TRP A 230 -16.09 26.27 -7.47
N MET A 231 -16.41 27.46 -6.98
CA MET A 231 -17.19 27.66 -5.77
C MET A 231 -18.68 27.71 -6.14
N LEU A 232 -19.54 27.06 -5.36
CA LEU A 232 -20.99 27.32 -5.44
C LEU A 232 -21.22 28.83 -5.32
N ASN A 233 -22.14 29.36 -6.11
CA ASN A 233 -22.52 30.77 -6.01
C ASN A 233 -22.78 31.11 -4.52
N PRO A 234 -22.08 32.10 -3.93
CA PRO A 234 -22.14 32.36 -2.49
C PRO A 234 -23.55 32.54 -1.94
N LYS A 235 -24.48 33.03 -2.77
CA LYS A 235 -25.89 33.18 -2.41
C LYS A 235 -26.59 31.83 -2.28
N ASP A 236 -26.33 30.91 -3.20
CA ASP A 236 -26.94 29.58 -3.20
C ASP A 236 -26.33 28.72 -2.07
N LEU A 237 -25.05 28.91 -1.77
CA LEU A 237 -24.38 28.28 -0.62
C LEU A 237 -24.94 28.78 0.72
N ALA A 238 -25.17 30.09 0.87
CA ALA A 238 -25.77 30.65 2.08
C ALA A 238 -27.20 30.16 2.30
N SER A 239 -28.00 30.07 1.23
CA SER A 239 -29.37 29.52 1.27
C SER A 239 -29.43 28.05 1.66
N ALA A 240 -28.39 27.26 1.40
CA ALA A 240 -28.35 25.83 1.71
C ALA A 240 -27.83 25.52 3.13
N LEU A 241 -27.26 26.52 3.82
CA LEU A 241 -26.68 26.41 5.15
C LEU A 241 -27.60 26.97 6.27
N GLU A 242 -28.72 27.59 5.90
CA GLU A 242 -29.84 27.91 6.79
C GLU A 242 -30.80 26.72 6.92
#